data_AF-A0A2Z6R8D2-F1
#
_entry.id   AF-A0A2Z6R8D2-F1
#
_cell.length_a   1.000
_cell.length_b   1.000
_cell.length_c   1.000
_cell.angle_alpha   90.00
_cell.angle_beta   90.00
_cell.angle_gamma   90.00
#
_symmetry.space_group_name_H-M   'P 1'
#
loop_
_entity.id
_entity.type
_entity.pdbx_description
1 polymer ?
#
loop_
_entity_poly.entity_id
_entity_poly.type
_entity_poly.pdbx_seq_one_letter_code
_entity_poly.pdbx_strand_id
1 'polypeptide(L)'
;MAESEYNTERSNPTDVEVNNFISREVVLKRILNQHISVIDFTKLSETSLEKLVEFSKKGFKILWSETDSSIIREKIKELDIITEGLKIPSRSRRNIASSLKLQFFS
;
A
#
# COMPACT_ATOMS: atom_id res chain seq x y z
N MET A 1 16.36 18.75 -37.92
CA MET A 1 15.01 18.28 -37.50
C MET A 1 15.07 18.13 -36.00
N ALA A 2 14.29 18.93 -35.27
CA ALA A 2 14.36 19.00 -33.82
C ALA A 2 13.63 17.79 -33.22
N GLU A 3 14.34 17.03 -32.38
CA GLU A 3 13.75 16.08 -31.44
C GLU A 3 13.01 16.91 -30.39
N SER A 4 11.70 17.07 -30.54
CA SER A 4 10.87 17.70 -29.52
C SER A 4 10.74 16.71 -28.36
N GLU A 5 11.58 16.90 -27.34
CA GLU A 5 11.40 16.37 -26.01
C GLU A 5 9.98 16.70 -25.53
N TYR A 6 9.14 15.67 -25.44
CA TYR A 6 7.83 15.73 -24.81
C TYR A 6 8.06 15.94 -23.31
N ASN A 7 8.25 17.18 -22.88
CA ASN A 7 8.10 17.55 -21.48
C ASN A 7 6.62 17.36 -21.10
N THR A 8 6.26 16.12 -20.80
CA THR A 8 4.99 15.81 -20.15
C THR A 8 5.15 16.31 -18.73
N GLU A 9 4.72 17.56 -18.47
CA GLU A 9 4.54 18.04 -17.11
C GLU A 9 3.72 16.99 -16.36
N ARG A 10 4.38 16.27 -15.44
CA ARG A 10 3.74 15.16 -14.71
C ARG A 10 2.75 15.78 -13.74
N SER A 11 1.53 15.98 -14.23
CA SER A 11 0.44 16.48 -13.42
C SER A 11 0.10 15.46 -12.34
N ASN A 12 -0.24 15.94 -11.15
CA ASN A 12 -0.70 15.08 -10.07
C ASN A 12 -2.02 14.41 -10.48
N PRO A 13 -2.20 13.10 -10.22
CA PRO A 13 -3.35 12.36 -10.68
C PRO A 13 -4.56 12.77 -9.83
N THR A 14 -5.69 12.96 -10.48
CA THR A 14 -6.94 13.32 -9.80
C THR A 14 -7.44 12.16 -8.94
N ASP A 15 -8.29 12.47 -7.96
CA ASP A 15 -8.90 11.44 -7.12
C ASP A 15 -9.71 10.42 -7.92
N VAL A 16 -10.37 10.86 -8.99
CA VAL A 16 -11.15 10.00 -9.89
C VAL A 16 -10.24 9.03 -10.63
N GLU A 17 -9.11 9.51 -11.18
CA GLU A 17 -8.14 8.66 -11.86
C GLU A 17 -7.51 7.63 -10.92
N VAL A 18 -7.11 8.07 -9.72
CA VAL A 18 -6.55 7.17 -8.69
C VAL A 18 -7.59 6.14 -8.24
N ASN A 19 -8.85 6.53 -8.07
CA ASN A 19 -9.92 5.61 -7.68
C ASN A 19 -10.22 4.55 -8.75
N ASN A 20 -10.14 4.92 -10.03
CA ASN A 20 -10.34 4.00 -11.14
C ASN A 20 -9.13 3.06 -11.31
N PHE A 21 -7.91 3.57 -11.16
CA PHE A 21 -6.68 2.81 -11.35
C PHE A 21 -6.36 1.91 -10.15
N ILE A 22 -6.46 2.43 -8.92
CA ILE A 22 -6.30 1.71 -7.66
C ILE A 22 -7.69 1.41 -7.09
N SER A 23 -8.49 0.71 -7.89
CA SER A 23 -9.80 0.24 -7.45
C SER A 23 -9.63 -0.84 -6.38
N ARG A 24 -10.69 -1.06 -5.60
CA ARG A 24 -10.73 -2.12 -4.58
C ARG A 24 -10.35 -3.49 -5.13
N GLU A 25 -10.84 -3.81 -6.33
CA GLU A 25 -10.55 -5.07 -6.99
C GLU A 25 -9.08 -5.18 -7.39
N VAL A 26 -8.47 -4.09 -7.88
CA VAL A 26 -7.04 -4.04 -8.21
C VAL A 26 -6.19 -4.22 -6.95
N VAL A 27 -6.54 -3.54 -5.85
CA VAL A 27 -5.85 -3.68 -4.56
C VAL A 27 -5.90 -5.13 -4.09
N LEU A 28 -7.08 -5.77 -4.11
CA LEU A 28 -7.23 -7.16 -3.69
C LEU A 28 -6.50 -8.15 -4.60
N LYS A 29 -6.76 -8.11 -5.91
CA LYS A 29 -6.33 -9.16 -6.85
C LYS A 29 -4.88 -9.02 -7.30
N ARG A 30 -4.34 -7.80 -7.36
CA ARG A 30 -2.99 -7.54 -7.84
C ARG A 30 -2.03 -7.17 -6.73
N ILE A 31 -2.35 -6.18 -5.91
CA ILE A 31 -1.40 -5.67 -4.90
C ILE A 31 -1.29 -6.65 -3.72
N LEU A 32 -2.41 -6.95 -3.06
CA LEU A 32 -2.40 -7.77 -1.85
C LEU A 32 -2.20 -9.25 -2.18
N ASN A 33 -2.74 -9.76 -3.29
CA ASN A 33 -2.56 -11.17 -3.68
C ASN A 33 -1.09 -11.49 -4.04
N GLN A 34 -0.34 -10.54 -4.62
CA GLN A 34 1.08 -10.73 -4.93
C GLN A 34 1.96 -10.70 -3.68
N HIS A 35 1.68 -9.81 -2.74
CA HIS A 35 2.50 -9.67 -1.53
C HIS A 35 2.05 -10.57 -0.38
N ILE A 36 0.81 -11.08 -0.42
CA ILE A 36 0.21 -11.73 0.74
C ILE A 36 -0.64 -12.94 0.34
N SER A 37 0.03 -13.93 -0.27
CA SER A 37 -0.47 -15.32 -0.40
C SER A 37 -0.89 -15.93 0.95
N VAL A 38 -0.45 -15.30 2.04
CA VAL A 38 -0.74 -15.65 3.44
C VAL A 38 -2.03 -15.02 3.99
N ILE A 39 -2.74 -14.14 3.27
CA ILE A 39 -4.00 -13.54 3.78
C ILE A 39 -5.21 -14.32 3.33
N ASP A 40 -6.13 -14.55 4.26
CA ASP A 40 -7.44 -15.09 3.94
C ASP A 40 -8.40 -13.94 3.65
N PHE A 41 -8.45 -13.50 2.38
CA PHE A 41 -9.30 -12.38 1.96
C PHE A 41 -10.77 -12.59 2.29
N THR A 42 -11.24 -13.83 2.39
CA THR A 42 -12.63 -14.16 2.78
C THR A 42 -12.94 -13.82 4.24
N LYS A 43 -11.91 -13.65 5.07
CA LYS A 43 -12.00 -13.32 6.50
C LYS A 43 -11.58 -11.90 6.83
N LEU A 44 -11.20 -11.12 5.81
CA LEU A 44 -10.83 -9.73 6.00
C LEU A 44 -12.11 -8.92 6.25
N SER A 45 -12.17 -8.18 7.36
CA SER A 45 -13.33 -7.34 7.63
C SER A 45 -13.41 -6.20 6.62
N GLU A 46 -14.64 -5.74 6.35
CA GLU A 46 -14.89 -4.62 5.44
C GLU A 46 -14.06 -3.39 5.80
N THR A 47 -14.05 -3.01 7.07
CA THR A 47 -13.24 -1.89 7.59
C THR A 47 -11.74 -2.08 7.36
N SER A 48 -11.23 -3.32 7.51
CA SER A 48 -9.80 -3.58 7.26
C SER A 48 -9.46 -3.46 5.78
N LEU A 49 -10.37 -3.89 4.92
CA LEU A 49 -10.23 -3.77 3.48
C LEU A 49 -10.31 -2.31 3.02
N GLU A 50 -11.23 -1.52 3.56
CA GLU A 50 -11.32 -0.07 3.29
C GLU A 50 -10.02 0.65 3.67
N LYS A 51 -9.46 0.37 4.86
CA LYS A 51 -8.17 0.91 5.30
C LYS A 51 -7.03 0.55 4.34
N LEU A 52 -6.97 -0.70 3.89
CA LEU A 52 -5.95 -1.16 2.93
C LEU A 52 -6.09 -0.49 1.56
N VAL A 53 -7.33 -0.29 1.09
CA VAL A 53 -7.60 0.44 -0.15
C VAL A 53 -7.20 1.90 -0.02
N GLU A 54 -7.57 2.55 1.07
CA GLU A 54 -7.20 3.96 1.33
C GLU A 54 -5.68 4.13 1.40
N PHE A 55 -4.99 3.28 2.15
CA PHE A 55 -3.53 3.25 2.24
C PHE A 55 -2.90 3.11 0.84
N SER A 56 -3.40 2.17 0.03
CA SER A 56 -2.89 1.95 -1.33
C SER A 56 -3.07 3.16 -2.24
N LYS A 57 -4.22 3.83 -2.18
CA LYS A 57 -4.50 5.04 -2.97
C LYS A 57 -3.61 6.21 -2.55
N LYS A 58 -3.44 6.44 -1.26
CA LYS A 58 -2.57 7.52 -0.73
C LYS A 58 -1.11 7.24 -1.03
N GLY A 59 -0.65 6.01 -0.85
CA GLY A 59 0.71 5.59 -1.20
C GLY A 59 1.01 5.76 -2.69
N PHE A 60 0.07 5.40 -3.57
CA PHE A 60 0.21 5.61 -5.01
C PHE A 60 0.40 7.09 -5.37
N LYS A 61 -0.40 7.98 -4.76
CA LYS A 61 -0.25 9.44 -4.99
C LYS A 61 1.12 9.94 -4.59
N ILE A 62 1.63 9.52 -3.43
CA ILE A 62 2.98 9.89 -2.95
C ILE A 62 4.04 9.45 -3.96
N LEU A 63 4.01 8.19 -4.42
CA LEU A 63 4.96 7.67 -5.41
C LEU A 63 4.83 8.35 -6.78
N TRP A 64 3.65 8.87 -7.11
CA TRP A 64 3.44 9.59 -8.35
C TRP A 64 4.00 11.02 -8.28
N SER A 65 3.73 11.71 -7.17
CA SER A 65 4.14 13.09 -6.98
C SER A 65 5.61 13.25 -6.64
N GLU A 66 6.20 12.25 -5.99
CA GLU A 66 7.58 12.33 -5.49
C GLU A 66 8.50 11.29 -6.13
N THR A 67 9.77 11.69 -6.26
CA THR A 67 10.84 10.85 -6.80
C THR A 67 11.95 10.60 -5.79
N ASP A 68 12.09 11.49 -4.80
CA ASP A 68 13.07 11.32 -3.72
C ASP A 68 12.64 10.20 -2.76
N SER A 69 13.47 9.16 -2.71
CA SER A 69 13.20 7.97 -1.89
C SER A 69 13.10 8.25 -0.38
N SER A 70 13.82 9.25 0.14
CA SER A 70 13.77 9.64 1.55
C SER A 70 12.43 10.30 1.87
N ILE A 71 12.02 11.26 1.03
CA ILE A 71 10.74 11.97 1.18
C ILE A 71 9.57 11.00 1.02
N ILE A 72 9.63 10.10 0.04
CA ILE A 72 8.62 9.06 -0.15
C ILE A 72 8.49 8.19 1.11
N ARG A 73 9.62 7.76 1.68
CA ARG A 73 9.63 6.91 2.88
C ARG A 73 9.02 7.63 4.08
N GLU A 74 9.33 8.90 4.29
CA GLU A 74 8.75 9.71 5.36
C GLU A 74 7.24 9.86 5.19
N LYS A 75 6.79 10.28 4.00
CA LYS A 75 5.36 10.42 3.71
C LYS A 75 4.59 9.10 3.79
N ILE A 76 5.20 7.97 3.41
CA ILE A 76 4.57 6.65 3.58
C ILE A 76 4.44 6.28 5.05
N LYS A 77 5.45 6.57 5.90
CA LYS A 77 5.34 6.32 7.35
C LYS A 77 4.20 7.09 8.00
N GLU A 78 3.91 8.31 7.53
CA GLU A 78 2.77 9.07 8.03
C GLU A 78 1.42 8.36 7.75
N LEU A 79 1.37 7.47 6.75
CA LEU A 79 0.18 6.66 6.47
C LEU A 79 -0.01 5.50 7.44
N ASP A 80 0.96 5.17 8.31
CA ASP A 80 0.84 4.06 9.28
C ASP A 80 -0.41 4.21 10.16
N ILE A 81 -0.83 5.45 10.45
CA ILE A 81 -2.07 5.77 11.19
C ILE A 81 -3.32 5.16 10.55
N ILE A 82 -3.36 5.03 9.21
CA ILE A 82 -4.49 4.42 8.49
C ILE A 82 -4.58 2.92 8.82
N THR A 83 -3.43 2.29 9.00
CA THR A 83 -3.31 0.87 9.30
C THR A 83 -3.34 0.57 10.81
N GLU A 84 -3.52 1.60 11.65
CA GLU A 84 -3.61 1.40 13.09
C GLU A 84 -4.79 0.47 13.44
N GLY A 85 -4.52 -0.52 14.28
CA GLY A 85 -5.49 -1.55 14.67
C GLY A 85 -5.94 -2.47 13.54
N LEU A 86 -5.26 -2.46 12.38
CA LEU A 86 -5.58 -3.34 11.26
C LEU A 86 -5.37 -4.81 11.67
N LYS A 87 -6.44 -5.60 11.59
CA LYS A 87 -6.40 -7.04 11.85
C LYS A 87 -6.27 -7.78 10.53
N ILE A 88 -5.09 -8.35 10.29
CA ILE A 88 -4.82 -9.13 9.08
C ILE A 88 -5.05 -10.62 9.37
N PRO A 89 -6.05 -11.27 8.75
CA PRO A 89 -6.32 -12.68 8.96
C PRO A 89 -5.28 -13.53 8.20
N SER A 90 -4.48 -14.28 8.97
CA SER A 90 -3.48 -15.19 8.42
C SER A 90 -4.08 -16.54 7.98
N ARG A 91 -3.68 -17.02 6.80
CA ARG A 91 -3.93 -18.37 6.26
C ARG A 91 -3.03 -19.43 6.86
N SER A 92 -1.85 -19.06 7.35
CA SER A 92 -0.86 -20.04 7.81
C SER A 92 -1.25 -20.72 9.11
N ARG A 93 -2.29 -20.23 9.82
CA ARG A 93 -2.65 -20.58 11.21
C ARG A 93 -1.49 -20.49 12.21
N ARG A 94 -0.30 -20.05 11.78
CA ARG A 94 0.88 -19.85 12.61
C ARG A 94 0.89 -18.41 13.07
N ASN A 95 0.89 -18.23 14.39
CA ASN A 95 1.16 -16.95 14.98
C ASN A 95 2.65 -16.62 14.78
N ILE A 96 2.96 -15.82 13.78
CA ILE A 96 4.35 -15.42 13.48
C ILE A 96 5.00 -14.69 14.67
N ALA A 97 4.21 -14.01 15.51
CA ALA A 97 4.70 -13.40 16.73
C ALA A 97 5.17 -14.43 17.76
N SER A 98 4.62 -15.64 17.77
CA SER A 98 5.09 -16.71 18.67
C SER A 98 6.46 -17.28 18.30
N SER A 99 6.94 -17.04 17.07
CA SER A 99 8.26 -17.46 16.61
C SER A 99 9.32 -16.36 16.67
N LEU A 100 8.92 -15.10 16.92
CA LEU A 100 9.87 -13.99 17.09
C LEU A 100 10.45 -14.05 18.50
N LYS A 101 11.64 -14.66 18.64
CA LYS A 101 12.42 -14.55 19.87
C LYS A 101 13.02 -13.15 19.94
N LEU A 102 12.69 -12.39 20.98
CA LEU A 102 13.37 -11.15 21.30
C LEU A 102 14.82 -11.47 21.66
N GLN A 103 15.77 -11.09 20.79
CA GLN A 103 17.18 -11.05 21.14
C GLN A 103 17.47 -9.69 21.74
N PHE A 104 17.78 -9.68 23.04
CA PHE A 104 18.34 -8.52 23.71
C PHE A 104 19.85 -8.53 23.46
N PHE A 105 20.36 -7.45 22.85
CA PHE A 105 21.79 -7.22 22.76
C PHE A 105 22.24 -6.52 24.03
N SER A 106 23.11 -7.18 24.80
CA SER A 106 23.79 -6.65 25.99
C SER A 106 25.02 -5.84 25.60
#